data_AF-D3YX05-F1
#
_entry.id   AF-D3YX05-F1
#
_cell.length_a   1.000
_cell.length_b   1.000
_cell.length_c   1.000
_cell.angle_alpha   90.00
_cell.angle_beta   90.00
_cell.angle_gamma   90.00
#
_symmetry.space_group_name_H-M   'P 1'
#
loop_
_entity.id
_entity.type
_entity.pdbx_description
1 polymer ?
#
loop_
_entity_poly.entity_id
_entity_poly.type
_entity_poly.pdbx_seq_one_letter_code
_entity_poly.pdbx_strand_id
1 'polypeptide(L)'
;MAEFRDDQASRLCDNCKKEIPVFNFTIHEIHCQRNIGVCPVCKEPFPKSDMDIHMAAEHCQVTCKCNKKLEKRQLKQHAETECPLRL
;
A
#
# COMPACT_ATOMS: atom_id res chain seq x y z
N MET A 1 41.64 4.34 -11.14
CA MET A 1 41.14 5.18 -10.03
C MET A 1 39.63 5.15 -10.10
N ALA A 2 38.99 4.36 -9.24
CA ALA A 2 37.53 4.23 -9.21
C ALA A 2 37.00 5.12 -8.10
N GLU A 3 36.62 6.36 -8.44
CA GLU A 3 35.88 7.23 -7.53
C GLU A 3 34.39 7.04 -7.80
N PHE A 4 33.79 6.02 -7.18
CA PHE A 4 32.35 5.97 -7.02
C PHE A 4 31.99 6.99 -5.94
N ARG A 5 31.42 8.12 -6.35
CA ARG A 5 30.87 9.12 -5.42
C ARG A 5 29.70 8.49 -4.68
N ASP A 6 29.97 8.03 -3.47
CA ASP A 6 28.96 7.72 -2.44
C ASP A 6 28.40 9.05 -1.92
N ASP A 7 27.70 9.80 -2.78
CA ASP A 7 27.04 11.06 -2.41
C ASP A 7 25.59 11.03 -2.87
N GLN A 8 24.86 10.07 -2.32
CA GLN A 8 23.44 10.27 -2.09
C GLN A 8 23.04 9.47 -0.86
N ALA A 9 23.49 9.92 0.31
CA ALA A 9 22.94 9.42 1.57
C ALA A 9 21.41 9.49 1.46
N SER A 10 20.75 8.33 1.49
CA SER A 10 19.31 8.18 1.45
C SER A 10 18.81 7.85 2.86
N ARG A 11 17.59 8.25 3.16
CA ARG A 11 16.88 7.91 4.39
C ARG A 11 15.56 7.27 4.05
N LEU A 12 15.19 6.24 4.81
CA LEU A 12 13.89 5.59 4.67
C LEU A 12 12.81 6.47 5.28
N CYS A 13 11.79 6.83 4.49
CA CYS A 13 10.62 7.53 5.01
C CYS A 13 9.75 6.57 5.82
N ASP A 14 9.41 6.91 7.07
CA ASP A 14 8.60 6.02 7.89
C ASP A 14 7.16 5.85 7.37
N ASN A 15 6.64 6.86 6.68
CA ASN A 15 5.27 6.89 6.19
C ASN A 15 5.08 6.09 4.89
N CYS A 16 5.92 6.32 3.87
CA CYS A 16 5.83 5.60 2.60
C CYS A 16 6.83 4.45 2.44
N LYS A 17 7.70 4.22 3.44
CA LYS A 17 8.73 3.16 3.42
C LYS A 17 9.60 3.17 2.15
N LYS A 18 9.78 4.35 1.53
CA LYS A 18 10.67 4.57 0.38
C LYS A 18 11.98 5.20 0.81
N GLU A 19 13.05 4.85 0.10
CA GLU A 19 14.35 5.49 0.26
C GLU A 19 14.36 6.84 -0.45
N ILE A 20 14.63 7.89 0.30
CA ILE A 20 14.59 9.27 -0.18
C ILE A 20 15.96 9.92 0.08
N PRO A 21 16.58 10.58 -0.90
CA PRO A 21 17.82 11.32 -0.68
C PRO A 21 17.70 12.31 0.48
N VAL A 22 18.71 12.36 1.36
CA VAL A 22 18.73 13.20 2.57
C VAL A 22 18.42 14.67 2.25
N PHE A 23 18.96 15.21 1.15
CA PHE A 23 18.73 16.60 0.75
C PHE A 23 17.26 16.90 0.41
N ASN A 24 16.50 15.90 -0.03
CA ASN A 24 15.08 16.00 -0.36
C ASN A 24 14.18 15.47 0.76
N PHE A 25 14.74 14.86 1.81
CA PHE A 25 13.97 14.15 2.84
C PHE A 25 12.99 15.07 3.57
N THR A 26 13.44 16.26 3.99
CA THR A 26 12.58 17.22 4.71
C THR A 26 11.36 17.63 3.89
N ILE A 27 11.55 17.94 2.61
CA ILE A 27 10.44 18.30 1.70
C ILE A 27 9.54 17.10 1.48
N HIS A 28 10.12 15.94 1.19
CA HIS A 28 9.37 14.70 1.03
C HIS A 28 8.55 14.37 2.27
N GLU A 29 9.10 14.47 3.48
CA GLU A 29 8.41 14.13 4.73
C GLU A 29 7.13 14.96 4.89
N ILE A 30 7.23 16.28 4.68
CA ILE A 30 6.08 17.20 4.75
C ILE A 30 5.02 16.82 3.70
N HIS A 31 5.41 16.56 2.45
CA HIS A 31 4.49 16.17 1.39
C HIS A 31 3.88 14.78 1.61
N CYS A 32 4.70 13.83 2.05
CA CYS A 32 4.33 12.46 2.29
C CYS A 32 3.29 12.40 3.42
N GLN A 33 3.53 13.01 4.57
CA GLN A 33 2.58 13.00 5.68
C GLN A 33 1.25 13.69 5.31
N ARG A 34 1.30 14.75 4.49
CA ARG A 34 0.10 15.48 4.07
C ARG A 34 -0.71 14.69 3.05
N ASN A 35 -0.07 14.13 2.03
CA ASN A 35 -0.75 13.60 0.85
C ASN A 35 -0.76 12.08 0.76
N ILE A 36 0.12 11.38 1.46
CA ILE A 36 0.19 9.92 1.49
C ILE A 36 -0.43 9.43 2.80
N GLY A 37 -1.33 8.46 2.69
CA GLY A 37 -1.87 7.70 3.80
C GLY A 37 -1.44 6.25 3.70
N VAL A 38 -1.39 5.54 4.82
CA VAL A 38 -1.12 4.11 4.85
C VAL A 38 -2.45 3.38 4.90
N CYS A 39 -2.67 2.43 3.99
CA CYS A 39 -3.86 1.60 3.97
C CYS A 39 -3.96 0.81 5.28
N PRO A 40 -5.09 0.84 6.01
CA PRO A 40 -5.23 0.13 7.27
C PRO A 40 -5.23 -1.39 7.09
N VAL A 41 -5.58 -1.88 5.90
CA VAL A 41 -5.69 -3.31 5.57
C VAL A 41 -4.35 -3.89 5.11
N CYS A 42 -3.82 -3.45 3.96
CA CYS A 42 -2.59 -4.01 3.40
C CYS A 42 -1.31 -3.34 3.93
N LYS A 43 -1.44 -2.26 4.71
CA LYS A 43 -0.30 -1.46 5.23
C LYS A 43 0.59 -0.85 4.15
N GLU A 44 0.09 -0.76 2.92
CA GLU A 44 0.80 -0.11 1.82
C GLU A 44 0.49 1.39 1.76
N PRO A 45 1.46 2.23 1.38
CA PRO A 45 1.29 3.67 1.29
C PRO A 45 0.67 4.09 -0.04
N PHE A 46 -0.43 4.82 0.03
CA PHE A 46 -1.14 5.35 -1.13
C PHE A 46 -1.43 6.84 -0.98
N PRO A 47 -1.51 7.61 -2.08
CA PRO A 47 -2.04 8.96 -2.03
C PRO A 47 -3.44 8.96 -1.41
N LYS A 48 -3.73 9.89 -0.49
CA LYS A 48 -5.05 10.02 0.14
C LYS A 48 -6.16 10.21 -0.88
N SER A 49 -5.86 10.87 -2.00
CA SER A 49 -6.75 11.01 -3.15
C SER A 49 -7.09 9.68 -3.83
N ASP A 50 -6.15 8.73 -3.83
CA ASP A 50 -6.31 7.39 -4.41
C ASP A 50 -6.74 6.35 -3.36
N MET A 51 -6.70 6.68 -2.07
CA MET A 51 -7.02 5.73 -0.99
C MET A 51 -8.43 5.19 -1.14
N ASP A 52 -9.40 6.05 -1.48
CA ASP A 52 -10.79 5.63 -1.72
C ASP A 52 -10.90 4.68 -2.93
N ILE A 53 -10.18 4.99 -4.01
CA ILE A 53 -10.12 4.16 -5.22
C ILE A 53 -9.50 2.81 -4.91
N HIS A 54 -8.38 2.78 -4.20
CA HIS A 54 -7.72 1.56 -3.74
C HIS A 54 -8.63 0.74 -2.81
N MET A 55 -9.32 1.39 -1.87
CA MET A 55 -10.31 0.73 -1.01
C MET A 55 -11.44 0.10 -1.85
N ALA A 56 -11.97 0.81 -2.84
CA ALA A 56 -13.05 0.31 -3.70
C ALA A 56 -12.58 -0.76 -4.71
N ALA A 57 -11.33 -0.69 -5.17
CA ALA A 57 -10.78 -1.62 -6.16
C ALA A 57 -10.34 -2.94 -5.53
N GLU A 58 -9.61 -2.87 -4.42
CA GLU A 58 -8.91 -4.01 -3.80
C GLU A 58 -9.58 -4.48 -2.51
N HIS A 59 -10.05 -3.55 -1.68
CA HIS A 59 -10.58 -3.83 -0.33
C HIS A 59 -12.11 -3.75 -0.24
N CYS A 60 -12.81 -3.63 -1.36
CA CYS A 60 -14.26 -3.49 -1.37
C CYS A 60 -14.91 -4.73 -0.76
N GLN A 61 -15.81 -4.50 0.20
CA GLN A 61 -16.49 -5.57 0.90
C GLN A 61 -17.52 -6.24 -0.01
N VAL A 62 -17.23 -7.48 -0.38
CA VAL A 62 -18.06 -8.31 -1.24
C VAL A 62 -18.57 -9.51 -0.45
N THR A 63 -19.79 -9.94 -0.76
CA THR A 63 -20.39 -11.11 -0.12
C THR A 63 -20.15 -12.32 -1.03
N CYS A 64 -19.47 -13.32 -0.51
CA CYS A 64 -19.29 -14.59 -1.20
C CYS A 64 -20.62 -15.36 -1.25
N LYS A 65 -20.75 -16.29 -2.21
CA LYS A 65 -21.90 -17.20 -2.31
C LYS A 65 -22.15 -18.02 -1.03
N CYS A 66 -21.13 -18.20 -0.20
CA CYS A 66 -21.21 -18.84 1.11
C CYS A 66 -21.70 -17.90 2.25
N ASN A 67 -22.23 -16.72 1.93
CA ASN A 67 -22.66 -15.67 2.88
C ASN A 67 -21.54 -15.06 3.75
N LYS A 68 -20.27 -15.33 3.47
CA LYS A 68 -19.14 -14.62 4.12
C LYS A 68 -18.89 -13.27 3.46
N LYS A 69 -18.72 -12.23 4.28
CA LYS A 69 -18.25 -10.91 3.86
C LYS A 69 -16.72 -10.92 3.84
N LEU A 70 -16.14 -10.65 2.68
CA LEU A 70 -14.70 -10.67 2.46
C LEU A 70 -14.32 -9.49 1.56
N GLU A 71 -13.06 -9.12 1.56
CA GLU A 71 -12.55 -8.10 0.66
C GLU A 71 -12.42 -8.63 -0.76
N LYS A 72 -12.56 -7.78 -1.76
CA LYS A 72 -12.50 -8.17 -3.18
C LYS A 72 -11.23 -8.92 -3.56
N ARG A 73 -10.07 -8.49 -3.04
CA ARG A 73 -8.79 -9.19 -3.22
C ARG A 73 -8.81 -10.59 -2.58
N GLN A 74 -9.35 -10.70 -1.37
CA GLN A 74 -9.45 -11.97 -0.65
C GLN A 74 -10.52 -12.90 -1.23
N LEU A 75 -11.59 -12.36 -1.84
CA LEU A 75 -12.68 -13.14 -2.40
C LEU A 75 -12.19 -14.09 -3.50
N LYS A 76 -11.22 -13.66 -4.33
CA LYS A 76 -10.62 -14.51 -5.36
C LYS A 76 -9.95 -15.74 -4.73
N GLN A 77 -9.02 -15.50 -3.81
CA GLN A 77 -8.33 -16.57 -3.09
C GLN A 77 -9.30 -17.46 -2.30
N HIS A 78 -10.27 -16.85 -1.62
CA HIS A 78 -11.29 -17.55 -0.87
C HIS A 78 -12.10 -18.47 -1.78
N ALA A 79 -12.59 -17.98 -2.92
CA ALA A 79 -13.37 -18.77 -3.86
C ALA A 79 -12.59 -20.00 -4.38
N GLU A 80 -11.27 -19.87 -4.55
CA GLU A 80 -10.41 -20.94 -5.05
C GLU A 80 -10.01 -21.95 -3.96
N THR A 81 -9.73 -21.50 -2.74
CA THR A 81 -9.04 -22.32 -1.72
C THR A 81 -9.83 -22.55 -0.44
N GLU A 82 -10.68 -21.62 -0.01
CA GLU A 82 -11.29 -21.62 1.32
C GLU A 82 -12.82 -21.70 1.32
N CYS A 83 -13.46 -21.48 0.18
CA CYS A 83 -14.91 -21.43 0.09
C CYS A 83 -15.50 -22.83 0.28
N PRO A 84 -16.36 -23.04 1.31
CA PRO A 84 -16.98 -24.35 1.54
C PRO A 84 -18.01 -24.70 0.45
N LEU A 85 -18.47 -23.71 -0.31
CA LEU A 85 -19.33 -23.87 -1.49
C LEU A 85 -18.52 -23.75 -2.81
N ARG A 86 -17.21 -23.99 -2.75
CA ARG A 86 -16.38 -24.19 -3.94
C ARG A 86 -17.04 -25.27 -4.81
N LEU A 87 -17.29 -24.92 -6.07
CA LEU A 87 -17.65 -25.88 -7.13
C LEU A 87 -16.39 -26.59 -7.61
#